data_AF-A0A1V5F0S5-F1
#
_entry.id   AF-A0A1V5F0S5-F1
#
_cell.length_a   1.000
_cell.length_b   1.000
_cell.length_c   1.000
_cell.angle_alpha   90.00
_cell.angle_beta   90.00
_cell.angle_gamma   90.00
#
_symmetry.space_group_name_H-M   'P 1'
#
loop_
_entity.id
_entity.type
_entity.pdbx_description
1 polymer ?
#
loop_
_entity_poly.entity_id
_entity_poly.type
_entity_poly.pdbx_seq_one_letter_code
_entity_poly.pdbx_strand_id
1 'polypeptide(L)'
;MRDQYEGTEFDMTKGIAAGPFGSKLRHSPLSFKVDTVLYYHERPIATQQTGFTFVAQMRSWLPDHIGGILWFGVDDAASSLYVPMYSSITEIPWCYNERNGHLLEYSPTSAFWIYNQVANFAYGKYSYMMTDIRKVQKQWEDDFNRLVPAIDKVALSMNQDDARKFLTSFSNSQAENSTAAWKKLGEYLLVKYMDGNIKKEQDGKFLQNEFHIPPSIIRAGYPEEFLRKIAEENPQLKAKTEEELKNRK
;
A
#
# COMPACT_ATOMS: atom_id res chain seq x y z
N MET A 1 6.04 -2.59 -12.19
CA MET A 1 5.61 -3.62 -11.22
C MET A 1 4.33 -3.29 -10.45
N ARG A 2 3.83 -2.05 -10.51
CA ARG A 2 2.65 -1.62 -9.72
C ARG A 2 1.32 -1.56 -10.50
N ASP A 3 1.39 -1.89 -11.78
CA ASP A 3 0.32 -1.71 -12.76
C ASP A 3 -0.91 -2.58 -12.46
N GLN A 4 -2.08 -1.99 -12.70
CA GLN A 4 -3.41 -2.55 -12.49
C GLN A 4 -4.29 -2.31 -13.73
N TYR A 5 -3.66 -2.12 -14.88
CA TYR A 5 -4.25 -1.77 -16.17
C TYR A 5 -4.96 -0.41 -16.20
N GLU A 6 -4.52 0.53 -15.36
CA GLU A 6 -5.14 1.86 -15.25
C GLU A 6 -5.22 2.56 -16.62
N GLY A 7 -6.39 3.11 -16.93
CA GLY A 7 -6.63 3.82 -18.20
C GLY A 7 -6.91 2.93 -19.41
N THR A 8 -7.04 1.62 -19.23
CA THR A 8 -7.45 0.67 -20.28
C THR A 8 -8.85 0.10 -20.00
N GLU A 9 -9.40 -0.69 -20.93
CA GLU A 9 -10.66 -1.42 -20.70
C GLU A 9 -10.55 -2.50 -19.60
N PHE A 10 -9.32 -2.87 -19.22
CA PHE A 10 -9.00 -3.88 -18.22
C PHE A 10 -8.74 -3.28 -16.82
N ASP A 11 -8.92 -1.97 -16.65
CA ASP A 11 -8.65 -1.25 -15.40
C ASP A 11 -9.38 -1.87 -14.21
N MET A 12 -8.62 -2.49 -13.32
CA MET A 12 -9.16 -3.22 -12.18
C MET A 12 -9.69 -2.32 -11.06
N THR A 13 -9.46 -1.02 -11.14
CA THR A 13 -10.02 -0.04 -10.21
C THR A 13 -11.43 0.41 -10.61
N LYS A 14 -11.96 -0.11 -11.71
CA LYS A 14 -13.28 0.25 -12.26
C LYS A 14 -14.29 -0.89 -12.16
N GLY A 15 -15.55 -0.52 -12.37
CA GLY A 15 -16.67 -1.45 -12.45
C GLY A 15 -17.15 -1.97 -11.10
N ILE A 16 -18.18 -2.81 -11.13
CA ILE A 16 -18.85 -3.31 -9.92
C ILE A 16 -17.91 -4.11 -9.03
N ALA A 17 -16.98 -4.86 -9.62
CA ALA A 17 -16.04 -5.70 -8.89
C ALA A 17 -14.99 -4.89 -8.13
N ALA A 18 -14.78 -3.62 -8.45
CA ALA A 18 -13.89 -2.73 -7.71
C ALA A 18 -14.56 -2.12 -6.46
N GLY A 19 -15.87 -2.36 -6.28
CA GLY A 19 -16.65 -1.81 -5.19
C GLY A 19 -16.73 -0.28 -5.23
N PRO A 20 -17.28 0.36 -4.17
CA PRO A 20 -17.51 1.79 -4.15
C PRO A 20 -16.23 2.63 -4.07
N PHE A 21 -15.06 2.04 -3.81
CA PHE A 21 -13.83 2.80 -3.60
C PHE A 21 -12.70 2.40 -4.54
N GLY A 22 -13.00 1.68 -5.62
CA GLY A 22 -12.06 1.40 -6.70
C GLY A 22 -10.95 0.42 -6.32
N SER A 23 -11.24 -0.55 -5.46
CA SER A 23 -10.26 -1.56 -5.04
C SER A 23 -9.94 -2.51 -6.17
N LYS A 24 -8.65 -2.73 -6.44
CA LYS A 24 -8.21 -3.77 -7.39
C LYS A 24 -8.31 -5.19 -6.85
N LEU A 25 -8.59 -5.36 -5.55
CA LEU A 25 -8.67 -6.69 -4.95
C LEU A 25 -9.76 -7.51 -5.66
N ARG A 26 -9.38 -8.70 -6.14
CA ARG A 26 -10.31 -9.72 -6.62
C ARG A 26 -10.08 -10.98 -5.81
N HIS A 27 -11.13 -11.43 -5.14
CA HIS A 27 -11.07 -12.70 -4.40
C HIS A 27 -10.94 -13.85 -5.40
N SER A 28 -9.95 -14.71 -5.18
CA SER A 28 -9.78 -15.92 -5.99
C SER A 28 -10.92 -16.91 -5.73
N PRO A 29 -11.31 -17.73 -6.73
CA PRO A 29 -10.72 -17.86 -8.07
C PRO A 29 -11.05 -16.69 -9.00
N LEU A 30 -10.13 -16.33 -9.91
CA LEU A 30 -10.34 -15.30 -10.93
C LEU A 30 -11.23 -15.77 -12.10
N SER A 31 -11.92 -16.90 -11.93
CA SER A 31 -12.89 -17.43 -12.88
C SER A 31 -14.14 -17.81 -12.12
N PHE A 32 -15.31 -17.48 -12.66
CA PHE A 32 -16.59 -17.82 -12.06
C PHE A 32 -17.60 -18.22 -13.13
N LYS A 33 -18.59 -19.03 -12.76
CA LYS A 33 -19.67 -19.43 -13.67
C LYS A 33 -20.97 -18.77 -13.22
N VAL A 34 -21.72 -18.26 -14.20
CA VAL A 34 -23.13 -17.92 -14.03
C VAL A 34 -23.89 -18.83 -14.99
N ASP A 35 -24.76 -19.66 -14.43
CA ASP A 35 -25.42 -20.76 -15.13
C ASP A 35 -24.42 -21.70 -15.82
N THR A 36 -24.40 -21.69 -17.16
CA THR A 36 -23.52 -22.52 -18.00
C THR A 36 -22.34 -21.74 -18.57
N VAL A 37 -22.30 -20.42 -18.38
CA VAL A 37 -21.30 -19.53 -18.99
C VAL A 37 -20.16 -19.25 -18.01
N LEU A 38 -18.93 -19.40 -18.48
CA LEU A 38 -17.71 -19.14 -17.73
C LEU A 38 -17.21 -17.72 -17.99
N TYR A 39 -16.88 -17.00 -16.91
CA TYR A 39 -16.37 -15.64 -16.90
C TYR A 39 -15.02 -15.59 -16.19
N TYR A 40 -14.28 -14.51 -16.43
CA TYR A 40 -12.96 -14.27 -15.85
C TYR A 40 -12.85 -12.85 -15.28
N HIS A 41 -11.96 -12.71 -14.30
CA HIS A 41 -11.39 -11.45 -13.88
C HIS A 41 -9.97 -11.34 -14.40
N GLU A 42 -9.57 -10.12 -14.74
CA GLU A 42 -8.18 -9.85 -15.07
C GLU A 42 -7.26 -10.12 -13.89
N ARG A 43 -6.04 -10.52 -14.22
CA ARG A 43 -4.97 -10.70 -13.23
C ARG A 43 -3.99 -9.52 -13.37
N PRO A 44 -3.91 -8.60 -12.39
CA PRO A 44 -3.01 -7.45 -12.48
C PRO A 44 -1.56 -7.88 -12.20
N ILE A 45 -0.62 -7.01 -12.60
CA ILE A 45 0.80 -7.18 -12.26
C ILE A 45 0.97 -7.05 -10.74
N ALA A 46 0.42 -5.99 -10.16
CA ALA A 46 0.40 -5.82 -8.71
C ALA A 46 -0.74 -6.64 -8.11
N THR A 47 -0.43 -7.71 -7.39
CA THR A 47 -1.43 -8.58 -6.77
C THR A 47 -1.22 -8.66 -5.26
N GLN A 48 -2.32 -8.83 -4.53
CA GLN A 48 -2.36 -9.13 -3.10
C GLN A 48 -1.63 -10.43 -2.70
N GLN A 49 -1.31 -11.29 -3.68
CA GLN A 49 -0.63 -12.57 -3.44
C GLN A 49 0.91 -12.46 -3.56
N THR A 50 1.44 -11.26 -3.83
CA THR A 50 2.88 -11.05 -3.95
C THR A 50 3.54 -11.29 -2.58
N GLY A 51 4.30 -12.37 -2.44
CA GLY A 51 5.10 -12.58 -1.22
C GLY A 51 6.23 -11.54 -1.12
N PHE A 52 6.94 -11.36 -2.23
CA PHE A 52 7.97 -10.34 -2.41
C PHE A 52 8.10 -9.97 -3.89
N THR A 53 8.70 -8.83 -4.15
CA THR A 53 9.01 -8.31 -5.49
C THR A 53 10.36 -7.61 -5.43
N PHE A 54 11.14 -7.68 -6.51
CA PHE A 54 12.38 -6.92 -6.59
C PHE A 54 12.71 -6.50 -8.02
N VAL A 55 13.54 -5.46 -8.12
CA VAL A 55 14.27 -5.09 -9.34
C VAL A 55 15.75 -5.30 -9.08
N ALA A 56 16.38 -6.17 -9.85
CA ALA A 56 17.82 -6.37 -9.79
C ALA A 56 18.52 -5.33 -10.68
N GLN A 57 19.30 -4.45 -10.07
CA GLN A 57 20.11 -3.46 -10.76
C GLN A 57 21.59 -3.85 -10.68
N MET A 58 22.18 -4.14 -11.84
CA MET A 58 23.60 -4.45 -11.98
C MET A 58 24.31 -3.25 -12.60
N ARG A 59 25.26 -2.65 -11.86
CA ARG A 59 25.95 -1.42 -12.23
C ARG A 59 27.41 -1.73 -12.54
N SER A 60 27.67 -2.14 -13.78
CA SER A 60 29.00 -2.60 -14.24
C SER A 60 30.10 -1.54 -14.18
N TRP A 61 29.73 -0.27 -13.99
CA TRP A 61 30.66 0.84 -13.79
C TRP A 61 31.12 1.01 -12.34
N LEU A 62 30.72 0.11 -11.43
CA LEU A 62 31.13 0.06 -10.03
C LEU A 62 31.78 -1.29 -9.71
N PRO A 63 32.66 -1.38 -8.70
CA PRO A 63 33.21 -2.66 -8.22
C PRO A 63 32.11 -3.64 -7.82
N ASP A 64 32.37 -4.94 -7.99
CA ASP A 64 31.38 -6.02 -7.76
C ASP A 64 30.73 -5.97 -6.36
N HIS A 65 31.48 -5.59 -5.33
CA HIS A 65 30.97 -5.48 -3.95
C HIS A 65 30.10 -4.24 -3.70
N ILE A 66 29.88 -3.38 -4.71
CA ILE A 66 29.04 -2.17 -4.65
C ILE A 66 27.98 -2.20 -5.76
N GLY A 67 28.33 -2.67 -6.96
CA GLY A 67 27.54 -2.49 -8.18
C GLY A 67 26.18 -3.18 -8.19
N GLY A 68 25.95 -4.21 -7.39
CA GLY A 68 24.66 -4.91 -7.28
C GLY A 68 23.72 -4.33 -6.24
N ILE A 69 22.50 -3.95 -6.65
CA ILE A 69 21.40 -3.59 -5.75
C ILE A 69 20.15 -4.41 -6.12
N LEU A 70 19.57 -5.06 -5.12
CA LEU A 70 18.20 -5.57 -5.17
C LEU A 70 17.29 -4.51 -4.56
N TRP A 71 16.55 -3.82 -5.41
CA TRP A 71 15.45 -2.96 -4.97
C TRP A 71 14.33 -3.88 -4.53
N PHE A 72 14.21 -4.13 -3.23
CA PHE A 72 13.42 -5.22 -2.66
C PHE A 72 12.17 -4.71 -1.94
N GLY A 73 11.05 -5.39 -2.14
CA GLY A 73 9.77 -5.12 -1.49
C GLY A 73 9.08 -6.41 -1.09
N VAL A 74 8.24 -6.33 -0.06
CA VAL A 74 7.39 -7.42 0.41
C VAL A 74 5.93 -7.03 0.25
N ASP A 75 5.06 -8.03 0.16
CA ASP A 75 3.61 -7.85 -0.05
C ASP A 75 3.25 -7.15 -1.39
N ASP A 76 2.01 -6.72 -1.54
CA ASP A 76 1.46 -6.07 -2.73
C ASP A 76 2.30 -4.85 -3.17
N ALA A 77 2.90 -4.97 -4.36
CA ALA A 77 3.72 -3.93 -4.98
C ALA A 77 3.03 -2.56 -5.07
N ALA A 78 1.70 -2.52 -5.20
CA ALA A 78 0.95 -1.27 -5.27
C ALA A 78 1.06 -0.44 -3.97
N SER A 79 1.20 -1.10 -2.83
CA SER A 79 1.25 -0.52 -1.48
C SER A 79 2.49 -0.94 -0.71
N SER A 80 3.61 -1.18 -1.40
CA SER A 80 4.89 -1.48 -0.78
C SER A 80 6.03 -0.64 -1.37
N LEU A 81 7.18 -0.65 -0.68
CA LEU A 81 8.38 0.09 -1.08
C LEU A 81 9.34 -0.82 -1.81
N TYR A 82 10.19 -0.22 -2.65
CA TYR A 82 11.41 -0.84 -3.14
C TYR A 82 12.63 -0.31 -2.37
N VAL A 83 13.04 -1.03 -1.33
CA VAL A 83 14.17 -0.68 -0.44
C VAL A 83 15.49 -1.15 -1.05
N PRO A 84 16.56 -0.33 -1.08
CA PRO A 84 17.83 -0.71 -1.69
C PRO A 84 18.62 -1.69 -0.82
N MET A 85 18.63 -2.96 -1.23
CA MET A 85 19.43 -4.02 -0.62
C MET A 85 20.67 -4.29 -1.46
N TYR A 86 21.85 -3.84 -1.01
CA TYR A 86 23.09 -4.14 -1.73
C TYR A 86 23.32 -5.65 -1.79
N SER A 87 23.77 -6.17 -2.93
CA SER A 87 23.97 -7.62 -3.08
C SER A 87 25.16 -8.16 -2.26
N SER A 88 26.01 -7.28 -1.74
CA SER A 88 27.22 -7.62 -1.00
C SER A 88 27.04 -7.67 0.52
N ILE A 89 25.83 -7.39 1.02
CA ILE A 89 25.51 -7.42 2.45
C ILE A 89 25.82 -8.78 3.06
N THR A 90 26.19 -8.79 4.34
CA THR A 90 26.53 -10.02 5.09
C THR A 90 25.51 -10.39 6.15
N GLU A 91 24.46 -9.58 6.31
CA GLU A 91 23.40 -9.78 7.29
C GLU A 91 22.05 -9.41 6.67
N ILE A 92 21.01 -10.17 7.02
CA ILE A 92 19.64 -9.89 6.60
C ILE A 92 18.98 -9.00 7.66
N PRO A 93 18.31 -7.88 7.29
CA PRO A 93 17.58 -7.06 8.23
C PRO A 93 16.55 -7.90 9.00
N TRP A 94 16.39 -7.67 10.30
CA TRP A 94 15.48 -8.46 11.13
C TRP A 94 14.04 -8.38 10.61
N CYS A 95 13.59 -7.22 10.12
CA CYS A 95 12.27 -7.04 9.54
C CYS A 95 12.00 -7.91 8.28
N TYR A 96 13.04 -8.34 7.56
CA TYR A 96 12.95 -9.25 6.41
C TYR A 96 13.38 -10.68 6.72
N ASN A 97 13.76 -10.97 7.97
CA ASN A 97 14.25 -12.28 8.36
C ASN A 97 13.10 -13.32 8.35
N GLU A 98 13.34 -14.49 7.77
CA GLU A 98 12.37 -15.59 7.70
C GLU A 98 11.93 -16.14 9.07
N ARG A 99 12.70 -15.87 10.12
CA ARG A 99 12.40 -16.22 11.52
C ARG A 99 11.50 -15.18 12.21
N ASN A 100 11.24 -14.06 11.54
CA ASN A 100 10.44 -12.97 12.10
C ASN A 100 8.97 -13.14 11.68
N GLY A 101 8.28 -14.07 12.36
CA GLY A 101 6.91 -14.47 12.04
C GLY A 101 6.83 -15.54 10.94
N HIS A 102 5.64 -16.11 10.76
CA HIS A 102 5.36 -17.17 9.79
C HIS A 102 3.96 -16.95 9.20
N LEU A 103 3.59 -17.60 8.09
CA LEU A 103 2.26 -17.41 7.47
C LEU A 103 1.05 -17.65 8.40
N LEU A 104 1.25 -18.35 9.51
CA LEU A 104 0.22 -18.63 10.52
C LEU A 104 0.42 -17.87 11.84
N GLU A 105 1.45 -17.03 11.94
CA GLU A 105 1.81 -16.29 13.15
C GLU A 105 2.25 -14.87 12.81
N TYR A 106 1.45 -13.90 13.25
CA TYR A 106 1.73 -12.49 13.07
C TYR A 106 2.93 -12.04 13.90
N SER A 107 3.83 -11.28 13.27
CA SER A 107 4.88 -10.55 13.99
C SER A 107 4.72 -9.04 13.83
N PRO A 108 4.72 -8.26 14.93
CA PRO A 108 4.62 -6.80 14.90
C PRO A 108 5.91 -6.09 14.46
N THR A 109 6.95 -6.85 14.12
CA THR A 109 8.25 -6.36 13.62
C THR A 109 8.62 -6.91 12.25
N SER A 110 7.79 -7.80 11.69
CA SER A 110 7.99 -8.35 10.35
C SER A 110 7.48 -7.37 9.32
N ALA A 111 8.31 -7.03 8.34
CA ALA A 111 7.90 -6.18 7.24
C ALA A 111 6.78 -6.86 6.44
N PHE A 112 6.86 -8.16 6.17
CA PHE A 112 5.79 -8.86 5.44
C PHE A 112 4.42 -8.62 6.08
N TRP A 113 4.33 -8.75 7.41
CA TRP A 113 3.10 -8.55 8.16
C TRP A 113 2.66 -7.09 8.28
N ILE A 114 3.61 -6.16 8.49
CA ILE A 114 3.31 -4.72 8.57
C ILE A 114 2.78 -4.20 7.23
N TYR A 115 3.40 -4.58 6.11
CA TYR A 115 2.95 -4.18 4.78
C TYR A 115 1.59 -4.81 4.45
N ASN A 116 1.39 -6.10 4.79
CA ASN A 116 0.09 -6.78 4.66
C ASN A 116 -1.02 -6.05 5.42
N GLN A 117 -0.76 -5.60 6.65
CA GLN A 117 -1.74 -4.89 7.44
C GLN A 117 -2.20 -3.59 6.75
N VAL A 118 -1.24 -2.83 6.20
CA VAL A 118 -1.55 -1.59 5.47
C VAL A 118 -2.33 -1.89 4.19
N ALA A 119 -1.90 -2.86 3.39
CA ALA A 119 -2.56 -3.23 2.13
C ALA A 119 -4.00 -3.72 2.37
N ASN A 120 -4.19 -4.63 3.32
CA ASN A 120 -5.50 -5.20 3.64
C ASN A 120 -6.48 -4.16 4.15
N PHE A 121 -6.01 -3.21 4.97
CA PHE A 121 -6.86 -2.11 5.41
C PHE A 121 -7.23 -1.17 4.25
N ALA A 122 -6.27 -0.90 3.35
CA ALA A 122 -6.49 -0.07 2.18
C ALA A 122 -7.55 -0.63 1.23
N TYR A 123 -7.65 -1.94 1.04
CA TYR A 123 -8.62 -2.55 0.11
C TYR A 123 -10.07 -2.12 0.37
N GLY A 124 -10.46 -1.85 1.62
CA GLY A 124 -11.82 -1.45 1.98
C GLY A 124 -12.18 -0.01 1.62
N LYS A 125 -11.20 0.89 1.49
CA LYS A 125 -11.41 2.30 1.13
C LYS A 125 -10.30 2.82 0.21
N TYR A 126 -10.05 2.03 -0.83
CA TYR A 126 -8.82 2.03 -1.64
C TYR A 126 -8.45 3.40 -2.19
N SER A 127 -9.33 4.04 -2.96
CA SER A 127 -9.09 5.37 -3.54
C SER A 127 -8.67 6.45 -2.54
N TYR A 128 -9.18 6.39 -1.30
CA TYR A 128 -8.79 7.32 -0.25
C TYR A 128 -7.43 6.96 0.35
N MET A 129 -7.30 5.74 0.90
CA MET A 129 -6.08 5.35 1.62
C MET A 129 -4.86 5.26 0.70
N MET A 130 -5.04 4.87 -0.57
CA MET A 130 -3.95 4.84 -1.53
C MET A 130 -3.36 6.22 -1.83
N THR A 131 -4.12 7.29 -1.63
CA THR A 131 -3.59 8.65 -1.78
C THR A 131 -2.51 8.94 -0.73
N ASP A 132 -2.77 8.59 0.53
CA ASP A 132 -1.81 8.74 1.62
C ASP A 132 -0.64 7.75 1.49
N ILE A 133 -0.94 6.49 1.15
CA ILE A 133 0.08 5.45 0.93
C ILE A 133 1.06 5.87 -0.17
N ARG A 134 0.55 6.35 -1.31
CA ARG A 134 1.41 6.80 -2.43
C ARG A 134 2.26 8.00 -2.07
N LYS A 135 1.75 8.92 -1.22
CA LYS A 135 2.53 10.06 -0.73
C LYS A 135 3.75 9.60 0.07
N VAL A 136 3.56 8.69 1.02
CA VAL A 136 4.66 8.14 1.83
C VAL A 136 5.57 7.22 1.01
N GLN A 137 5.00 6.42 0.11
CA GLN A 137 5.75 5.59 -0.85
C GLN A 137 6.71 6.44 -1.67
N LYS A 138 6.20 7.52 -2.27
CA LYS A 138 7.00 8.43 -3.08
C LYS A 138 8.13 9.07 -2.27
N GLN A 139 7.83 9.55 -1.06
CA GLN A 139 8.84 10.17 -0.21
C GLN A 139 10.02 9.22 0.05
N TRP A 140 9.76 7.98 0.47
CA TRP A 140 10.81 7.00 0.74
C TRP A 140 11.59 6.62 -0.52
N GLU A 141 10.92 6.41 -1.65
CA GLU A 141 11.60 6.04 -2.89
C GLU A 141 12.43 7.19 -3.48
N ASP A 142 11.96 8.44 -3.37
CA ASP A 142 12.76 9.62 -3.71
C ASP A 142 14.00 9.73 -2.80
N ASP A 143 13.83 9.47 -1.50
CA ASP A 143 14.94 9.47 -0.54
C ASP A 143 15.97 8.38 -0.86
N PHE A 144 15.54 7.16 -1.19
CA PHE A 144 16.45 6.10 -1.62
C PHE A 144 17.21 6.48 -2.89
N ASN A 145 16.53 7.02 -3.90
CA ASN A 145 17.15 7.48 -5.14
C ASN A 145 18.20 8.57 -4.91
N ARG A 146 17.99 9.42 -3.90
CA ARG A 146 18.94 10.47 -3.49
C ARG A 146 20.10 9.92 -2.65
N LEU A 147 19.83 8.98 -1.76
CA LEU A 147 20.82 8.42 -0.84
C LEU A 147 21.79 7.47 -1.53
N VAL A 148 21.30 6.58 -2.39
CA VAL A 148 22.12 5.52 -3.02
C VAL A 148 23.41 6.09 -3.66
N PRO A 149 23.38 7.15 -4.51
CA PRO A 149 24.60 7.72 -5.08
C PRO A 149 25.60 8.25 -4.04
N ALA A 150 25.10 8.82 -2.93
CA ALA A 150 25.96 9.31 -1.85
C ALA A 150 26.61 8.14 -1.08
N ILE A 151 25.86 7.07 -0.85
CA ILE A 151 26.35 5.84 -0.22
C ILE A 151 27.39 5.15 -1.11
N ASP A 152 27.15 5.07 -2.42
CA ASP A 152 28.12 4.52 -3.37
C ASP A 152 29.45 5.27 -3.31
N LYS A 153 29.39 6.61 -3.29
CA LYS A 153 30.60 7.46 -3.23
C LYS A 153 31.42 7.22 -1.97
N VAL A 154 30.76 7.02 -0.83
CA VAL A 154 31.43 6.69 0.43
C VAL A 154 32.04 5.30 0.35
N ALA A 155 31.29 4.30 -0.12
CA ALA A 155 31.77 2.92 -0.25
C ALA A 155 32.98 2.80 -1.20
N LEU A 156 33.02 3.58 -2.28
CA LEU A 156 34.16 3.63 -3.22
C LEU A 156 35.47 4.13 -2.58
N SER A 157 35.39 4.85 -1.46
CA SER A 157 36.58 5.34 -0.73
C SER A 157 37.12 4.34 0.30
N MET A 158 36.46 3.19 0.46
CA MET A 158 36.78 2.16 1.44
C MET A 158 37.46 0.95 0.77
N ASN A 159 38.18 0.15 1.55
CA ASN A 159 38.55 -1.19 1.11
C ASN A 159 37.30 -2.08 1.06
N GLN A 160 37.40 -3.22 0.37
CA GLN A 160 36.26 -4.11 0.13
C GLN A 160 35.54 -4.57 1.40
N ASP A 161 36.28 -4.96 2.45
CA ASP A 161 35.67 -5.49 3.67
C ASP A 161 34.91 -4.40 4.45
N ASP A 162 35.48 -3.21 4.52
CA ASP A 162 34.84 -2.06 5.18
C ASP A 162 33.65 -1.54 4.36
N ALA A 163 33.75 -1.51 3.03
CA ALA A 163 32.64 -1.18 2.14
C ALA A 163 31.45 -2.13 2.36
N ARG A 164 31.69 -3.45 2.44
CA ARG A 164 30.63 -4.43 2.68
C ARG A 164 29.95 -4.24 4.04
N LYS A 165 30.71 -3.99 5.11
CA LYS A 165 30.14 -3.69 6.43
C LYS A 165 29.30 -2.42 6.41
N PHE A 166 29.81 -1.37 5.77
CA PHE A 166 29.12 -0.10 5.62
C PHE A 166 27.80 -0.25 4.84
N LEU A 167 27.83 -0.94 3.70
CA LEU A 167 26.65 -1.22 2.88
C LEU A 167 25.64 -2.11 3.59
N THR A 168 26.10 -3.09 4.37
CA THR A 168 25.23 -3.92 5.24
C THR A 168 24.50 -3.05 6.25
N SER A 169 25.23 -2.18 6.96
CA SER A 169 24.61 -1.25 7.92
C SER A 169 23.61 -0.30 7.26
N PHE A 170 23.94 0.22 6.08
CA PHE A 170 23.03 1.07 5.32
C PHE A 170 21.73 0.34 4.94
N SER A 171 21.82 -0.81 4.25
CA SER A 171 20.64 -1.56 3.81
C SER A 171 19.79 -2.04 4.99
N ASN A 172 20.41 -2.53 6.08
CA ASN A 172 19.68 -2.91 7.28
C ASN A 172 18.94 -1.71 7.89
N SER A 173 19.62 -0.57 8.02
CA SER A 173 18.99 0.64 8.56
C SER A 173 17.84 1.14 7.69
N GLN A 174 17.97 1.12 6.36
CA GLN A 174 16.88 1.53 5.47
C GLN A 174 15.68 0.58 5.54
N ALA A 175 15.91 -0.74 5.62
CA ALA A 175 14.87 -1.74 5.76
C ALA A 175 14.10 -1.59 7.09
N GLU A 176 14.81 -1.43 8.20
CA GLU A 176 14.19 -1.26 9.53
C GLU A 176 13.45 0.08 9.64
N ASN A 177 14.08 1.19 9.23
CA ASN A 177 13.47 2.52 9.33
C ASN A 177 12.22 2.66 8.45
N SER A 178 12.28 2.16 7.21
CA SER A 178 11.14 2.21 6.31
C SER A 178 10.00 1.30 6.78
N THR A 179 10.31 0.13 7.36
CA THR A 179 9.31 -0.75 7.97
C THR A 179 8.65 -0.10 9.19
N ALA A 180 9.42 0.56 10.06
CA ALA A 180 8.89 1.30 11.20
C ALA A 180 7.99 2.47 10.75
N ALA A 181 8.38 3.19 9.70
CA ALA A 181 7.56 4.23 9.11
C ALA A 181 6.29 3.67 8.47
N TRP A 182 6.35 2.50 7.83
CA TRP A 182 5.18 1.83 7.27
C TRP A 182 4.17 1.40 8.35
N LYS A 183 4.67 0.93 9.49
CA LYS A 183 3.83 0.66 10.67
C LYS A 183 3.13 1.93 11.16
N LYS A 184 3.86 3.05 11.25
CA LYS A 184 3.28 4.36 11.61
C LYS A 184 2.25 4.84 10.58
N LEU A 185 2.47 4.57 9.30
CA LEU A 185 1.46 4.82 8.26
C LEU A 185 0.19 3.99 8.51
N GLY A 186 0.32 2.70 8.83
CA GLY A 186 -0.84 1.86 9.18
C GLY A 186 -1.63 2.38 10.38
N GLU A 187 -0.94 2.75 11.45
CA GLU A 187 -1.53 3.38 12.63
C GLU A 187 -2.26 4.70 12.27
N TYR A 188 -1.63 5.54 11.45
CA TYR A 188 -2.19 6.80 10.97
C TYR A 188 -3.44 6.58 10.12
N LEU A 189 -3.41 5.64 9.17
CA LEU A 189 -4.54 5.32 8.31
C LEU A 189 -5.73 4.83 9.15
N LEU A 190 -5.49 3.96 10.13
CA LEU A 190 -6.52 3.49 11.05
C LEU A 190 -7.20 4.67 11.75
N VAL A 191 -6.43 5.58 12.35
CA VAL A 191 -6.99 6.76 13.01
C VAL A 191 -7.74 7.64 12.02
N LYS A 192 -7.20 7.89 10.83
CA LYS A 192 -7.83 8.76 9.82
C LYS A 192 -9.17 8.22 9.34
N TYR A 193 -9.26 6.91 9.10
CA TYR A 193 -10.32 6.29 8.31
C TYR A 193 -11.24 5.32 9.06
N MET A 194 -11.01 5.07 10.36
CA MET A 194 -11.87 4.19 11.18
C MET A 194 -13.36 4.50 11.03
N ASP A 195 -14.17 3.44 10.99
CA ASP A 195 -15.64 3.47 10.93
C ASP A 195 -16.19 4.24 9.70
N GLY A 196 -15.42 4.28 8.61
CA GLY A 196 -15.81 4.98 7.38
C GLY A 196 -15.69 6.51 7.46
N ASN A 197 -15.23 7.06 8.58
CA ASN A 197 -14.96 8.47 8.73
C ASN A 197 -13.72 8.89 7.93
N ILE A 198 -13.50 10.19 7.80
CA ILE A 198 -12.24 10.77 7.34
C ILE A 198 -11.94 11.95 8.25
N LYS A 199 -10.94 11.81 9.12
CA LYS A 199 -10.48 12.90 10.00
C LYS A 199 -9.72 13.93 9.17
N LYS A 200 -10.03 15.22 9.39
CA LYS A 200 -9.38 16.33 8.69
C LYS A 200 -7.96 16.52 9.20
N GLU A 201 -7.09 16.97 8.31
CA GLU A 201 -5.70 17.25 8.61
C GLU A 201 -5.20 18.50 7.88
N GLN A 202 -4.07 19.00 8.35
CA GLN A 202 -3.25 20.00 7.66
C GLN A 202 -1.79 19.57 7.77
N ASP A 203 -1.11 19.48 6.63
CA ASP A 203 0.31 19.10 6.54
C ASP A 203 0.68 17.79 7.26
N GLY A 204 -0.18 16.77 7.16
CA GLY A 204 0.04 15.46 7.78
C GLY A 204 -0.29 15.40 9.28
N LYS A 205 -0.85 16.47 9.85
CA LYS A 205 -1.24 16.53 11.26
C LYS A 205 -2.76 16.65 11.38
N PHE A 206 -3.36 15.77 12.19
CA PHE A 206 -4.81 15.83 12.44
C PHE A 206 -5.20 17.16 13.08
N LEU A 207 -6.26 17.76 12.56
CA LEU A 207 -6.89 18.92 13.20
C LEU A 207 -7.58 18.45 14.48
N GLN A 208 -7.31 19.10 15.60
CA GLN A 208 -7.88 18.77 16.91
C GLN A 208 -7.96 19.99 17.81
N ASN A 209 -8.85 19.94 18.81
CA ASN A 209 -8.88 20.91 19.92
C ASN A 209 -7.93 20.50 21.05
N GLU A 210 -7.93 21.25 22.15
CA GLU A 210 -7.12 21.01 23.35
C GLU A 210 -7.37 19.66 24.05
N PHE A 211 -8.47 18.99 23.73
CA PHE A 211 -8.84 17.67 24.27
C PHE A 211 -8.54 16.51 23.30
N HIS A 212 -7.79 16.74 22.22
CA HIS A 212 -7.50 15.74 21.18
C HIS A 212 -8.75 15.25 20.43
N ILE A 213 -9.78 16.10 20.32
CA ILE A 213 -11.01 15.79 19.60
C ILE A 213 -10.97 16.49 18.24
N PRO A 214 -11.26 15.78 17.12
CA PRO A 214 -11.32 16.42 15.81
C PRO A 214 -12.50 17.42 15.78
N PRO A 215 -12.30 18.66 15.29
CA PRO A 215 -13.36 19.67 15.27
C PRO A 215 -14.53 19.28 14.36
N SER A 216 -14.25 18.45 13.34
CA SER A 216 -15.26 17.82 12.50
C SER A 216 -14.65 16.60 11.79
N ILE A 217 -15.52 15.72 11.32
CA ILE A 217 -15.18 14.58 10.47
C ILE A 217 -15.85 14.72 9.11
N ILE A 218 -15.25 14.16 8.08
CA ILE A 218 -15.87 14.05 6.76
C ILE A 218 -16.53 12.67 6.68
N ARG A 219 -17.83 12.66 6.35
CA ARG A 219 -18.61 11.45 6.05
C ARG A 219 -18.83 11.39 4.55
N ALA A 220 -17.89 10.79 3.84
CA ALA A 220 -17.88 10.82 2.38
C ALA A 220 -19.04 10.06 1.72
N GLY A 221 -19.68 9.13 2.43
CA GLY A 221 -20.70 8.27 1.86
C GLY A 221 -20.14 7.40 0.72
N TYR A 222 -21.00 7.04 -0.22
CA TYR A 222 -20.64 6.31 -1.43
C TYR A 222 -20.59 7.25 -2.65
N PRO A 223 -19.79 6.93 -3.68
CA PRO A 223 -19.84 7.68 -4.94
C PRO A 223 -21.22 7.63 -5.58
N GLU A 224 -21.54 8.65 -6.37
CA GLU A 224 -22.85 8.82 -7.00
C GLU A 224 -23.27 7.61 -7.85
N GLU A 225 -22.35 7.04 -8.63
CA GLU A 225 -22.59 5.84 -9.43
C GLU A 225 -23.06 4.64 -8.59
N PHE A 226 -22.56 4.53 -7.36
CA PHE A 226 -22.93 3.47 -6.44
C PHE A 226 -24.26 3.79 -5.74
N LEU A 227 -24.50 5.06 -5.40
CA LEU A 227 -25.78 5.53 -4.87
C LEU A 227 -26.93 5.29 -5.85
N ARG A 228 -26.70 5.48 -7.16
CA ARG A 228 -27.68 5.18 -8.21
C ARG A 228 -28.07 3.70 -8.22
N LYS A 229 -27.09 2.80 -8.16
CA LYS A 229 -27.33 1.35 -8.06
C LYS A 229 -28.10 0.97 -6.78
N ILE A 230 -27.73 1.55 -5.63
CA ILE A 230 -28.44 1.32 -4.36
C ILE A 230 -29.91 1.76 -4.51
N ALA A 231 -30.17 2.92 -5.11
CA ALA A 231 -31.52 3.43 -5.30
C ALA A 231 -32.34 2.57 -6.28
N GLU A 232 -31.71 2.06 -7.34
CA GLU A 232 -32.32 1.13 -8.31
C GLU A 232 -32.69 -0.21 -7.65
N GLU A 233 -31.80 -0.77 -6.84
CA GLU A 233 -32.02 -2.03 -6.12
C GLU A 233 -33.02 -1.86 -4.96
N ASN A 234 -33.08 -0.66 -4.37
CA ASN A 234 -33.85 -0.39 -3.16
C ASN A 234 -34.77 0.83 -3.30
N PRO A 235 -35.76 0.81 -4.22
CA PRO A 235 -36.67 1.93 -4.43
C PRO A 235 -37.46 2.31 -3.17
N GLN A 236 -37.67 1.37 -2.24
CA GLN A 236 -38.32 1.58 -0.95
C GLN A 236 -37.54 2.47 0.01
N LEU A 237 -36.22 2.66 -0.19
CA LEU A 237 -35.41 3.58 0.61
C LEU A 237 -35.66 5.06 0.25
N LYS A 238 -36.39 5.33 -0.84
CA LYS A 238 -36.81 6.69 -1.20
C LYS A 238 -37.56 7.31 -0.02
N ALA A 239 -37.00 8.38 0.53
CA ALA A 239 -37.70 9.18 1.52
C ALA A 239 -38.99 9.73 0.92
N LYS A 240 -40.07 9.67 1.69
CA LYS A 240 -41.33 10.29 1.29
C LYS A 240 -41.18 11.80 1.27
N THR A 241 -41.69 12.41 0.23
CA THR A 241 -41.86 13.87 0.15
C THR A 241 -42.84 14.33 1.23
N GLU A 242 -42.76 15.60 1.62
CA GLU A 242 -43.73 16.16 2.57
C GLU A 242 -45.18 16.01 2.08
N GLU A 243 -45.41 16.06 0.77
CA GLU A 243 -46.73 15.87 0.16
C GLU A 243 -47.22 14.42 0.28
N GLU A 244 -46.36 13.43 -0.01
CA GLU A 244 -46.66 12.00 0.20
C GLU A 244 -46.94 11.67 1.68
N LEU A 245 -46.31 12.39 2.62
CA LEU A 245 -46.58 12.26 4.05
C LEU A 245 -47.91 12.91 4.46
N LYS A 246 -48.24 14.09 3.94
CA LYS A 246 -49.50 14.80 4.23
C LYS A 246 -50.73 14.10 3.64
N ASN A 247 -50.56 13.39 2.52
CA ASN A 247 -51.64 12.66 1.84
C ASN A 247 -51.89 11.24 2.39
N ARG A 248 -51.20 10.83 3.46
CA ARG A 248 -51.56 9.63 4.25
C ARG A 248 -52.77 9.97 5.15
N LYS A 249 -53.97 9.97 4.58
CA LYS A 249 -55.22 9.76 5.31
C LYS A 249 -55.61 8.30 5.24
#